data_AF-A0A812V0X2-F1
#
_entry.id   AF-A0A812V0X2-F1
#
_cell.length_a   1.000
_cell.length_b   1.000
_cell.length_c   1.000
_cell.angle_alpha   90.00
_cell.angle_beta   90.00
_cell.angle_gamma   90.00
#
_symmetry.space_group_name_H-M   'P 1'
#
loop_
_entity.id
_entity.type
_entity.pdbx_description
1 polymer ?
#
loop_
_entity_poly.entity_id
_entity_poly.type
_entity_poly.pdbx_seq_one_letter_code
_entity_poly.pdbx_strand_id
1 'polypeptide(L)'
;MSKVPLLPSSLLDPSTSALVRRGFASDPTRVRQNLFKKGLAGGARQIGLWTGIRSTLVAEMLSHVSGMDWFVIDMEHSPNELADVLLQLQASQRGEAEPVVRVPWAEPVVIKRVLDLGAQSLIFPWINTAEEAKAAVEATRYPSLGGIRGVMSLARMNNYGAQNPHYYKEAGTQICNIMQIETLEAVQNIEAIASVDGVDALFVGPSDLSASMGFIGQPQHPEVKQLIEQAFSRIVATGKAAGFLTANKSDAKWALKCGCQFVAVGSDMQMLTAASKARWRLSVPGYGAFMGKIDVDKMDLVKYPGWVDVQWSYADLRPGDCLYIPFQWYHQVTAQKGRSINVHVWYWRPAAFDAASCDDKELQKTPLRGRCAKCEEHQGHLGKVKKGWKKPTKCKKVKKSDEF
;
A
#
# COMPACT_ATOMS: atom_id res chain seq x y z
N MET A 1 19.05 26.63 21.85
CA MET A 1 19.91 25.54 21.33
C MET A 1 19.92 24.41 22.35
N SER A 2 18.99 23.46 22.24
CA SER A 2 18.90 22.28 23.12
C SER A 2 19.41 21.05 22.37
N LYS A 3 20.36 20.33 22.98
CA LYS A 3 20.97 19.11 22.46
C LYS A 3 19.96 17.96 22.52
N VAL A 4 19.73 17.31 21.38
CA VAL A 4 19.00 16.03 21.28
C VAL A 4 19.92 14.91 21.78
N PRO A 5 19.46 13.96 22.62
CA PRO A 5 20.30 12.85 23.06
C PRO A 5 20.44 11.80 21.95
N LEU A 6 21.68 11.42 21.63
CA LEU A 6 22.01 10.30 20.76
C LEU A 6 21.72 8.98 21.50
N LEU A 7 20.93 8.11 20.87
CA LEU A 7 20.70 6.73 21.34
C LEU A 7 22.00 5.90 21.22
N PRO A 8 22.22 4.90 22.10
CA PRO A 8 23.44 4.11 22.14
C PRO A 8 23.59 3.19 20.92
N SER A 9 24.82 3.10 20.42
CA SER A 9 25.24 2.45 19.17
C SER A 9 25.26 0.91 19.19
N SER A 10 24.51 0.26 20.09
CA SER A 10 24.62 -1.19 20.33
C SER A 10 23.44 -2.03 19.81
N LEU A 11 22.69 -1.55 18.82
CA LEU A 11 21.62 -2.31 18.15
C LEU A 11 21.90 -2.61 16.66
N LEU A 12 23.13 -2.42 16.22
CA LEU A 12 23.58 -2.83 14.89
C LEU A 12 24.67 -3.88 15.05
N ASP A 13 24.27 -5.10 15.38
CA ASP A 13 25.13 -6.27 15.17
C ASP A 13 25.21 -6.54 13.66
N PRO A 14 26.38 -6.36 13.01
CA PRO A 14 26.52 -6.57 11.57
C PRO A 14 26.54 -8.07 11.18
N SER A 15 26.53 -8.99 12.15
CA SER A 15 26.76 -10.42 11.88
C SER A 15 25.54 -11.19 11.36
N THR A 16 24.34 -10.60 11.36
CA THR A 16 23.12 -11.24 10.82
C THR A 16 22.76 -10.87 9.37
N SER A 17 23.59 -10.09 8.68
CA SER A 17 23.38 -9.71 7.28
C SER A 17 24.51 -10.27 6.41
N ALA A 18 24.41 -11.55 6.05
CA ALA A 18 25.20 -12.09 4.95
C ALA A 18 24.59 -11.59 3.61
N LEU A 19 24.64 -10.27 3.37
CA LEU A 19 24.36 -9.69 2.07
C LEU A 19 25.48 -10.13 1.12
N VAL A 20 25.18 -11.15 0.29
CA VAL A 20 26.00 -11.52 -0.86
C VAL A 20 25.97 -10.34 -1.83
N ARG A 21 26.97 -9.46 -1.75
CA ARG A 21 27.12 -8.31 -2.64
C ARG A 21 27.21 -8.81 -4.09
N ARG A 22 26.38 -8.29 -5.01
CA ARG A 22 26.53 -8.54 -6.45
C ARG A 22 27.89 -8.00 -6.90
N GLY A 23 28.84 -8.90 -7.14
CA GLY A 23 30.10 -8.55 -7.80
C GLY A 23 29.80 -8.03 -9.21
N PHE A 24 30.22 -6.81 -9.51
CA PHE A 24 29.93 -6.10 -10.77
C PHE A 24 30.62 -6.67 -12.03
N ALA A 25 31.32 -7.80 -11.90
CA ALA A 25 31.95 -8.52 -13.00
C ALA A 25 31.42 -9.96 -13.01
N SER A 26 30.21 -10.17 -13.52
CA SER A 26 29.80 -11.52 -13.90
C SER A 26 30.60 -11.92 -15.14
N ASP A 27 31.44 -12.93 -15.00
CA ASP A 27 32.04 -13.66 -16.11
C ASP A 27 30.95 -13.91 -17.19
N PRO A 28 31.07 -13.30 -18.39
CA PRO A 28 30.04 -13.42 -19.42
C PRO A 28 29.87 -14.86 -19.90
N THR A 29 30.82 -15.74 -19.57
CA THR A 29 30.77 -17.17 -19.92
C THR A 29 29.97 -18.01 -18.93
N ARG A 30 29.38 -17.44 -17.86
CA ARG A 30 28.58 -18.17 -16.87
C ARG A 30 27.13 -17.75 -16.88
N VAL A 31 26.24 -18.70 -16.58
CA VAL A 31 24.84 -18.35 -16.29
C VAL A 31 24.81 -17.50 -15.03
N ARG A 32 24.11 -16.37 -15.10
CA ARG A 32 23.93 -15.47 -13.94
C ARG A 32 23.33 -16.24 -12.76
N GLN A 33 23.94 -16.12 -11.59
CA GLN A 33 23.40 -16.70 -10.36
C GLN A 33 22.13 -15.95 -9.93
N ASN A 34 21.06 -16.68 -9.64
CA ASN A 34 19.84 -16.12 -9.05
C ASN A 34 19.99 -16.02 -7.52
N LEU A 35 20.29 -14.82 -7.02
CA LEU A 35 20.56 -14.60 -5.59
C LEU A 35 19.30 -14.77 -4.73
N PHE A 36 18.12 -14.47 -5.27
CA PHE A 36 16.85 -14.67 -4.58
C PHE A 36 16.58 -16.15 -4.38
N LYS A 37 16.69 -16.97 -5.44
CA LYS A 37 16.60 -18.44 -5.33
C LYS A 37 17.60 -19.01 -4.33
N LYS A 38 18.84 -18.54 -4.37
CA LYS A 38 19.90 -18.95 -3.42
C LYS A 38 19.54 -18.55 -1.99
N GLY A 39 18.99 -17.36 -1.77
CA GLY A 39 18.52 -16.88 -0.47
C GLY A 39 17.41 -17.76 0.09
N LEU A 40 16.40 -18.09 -0.72
CA LEU A 40 15.32 -19.00 -0.35
C LEU A 40 15.86 -20.39 0.02
N ALA A 41 16.70 -20.98 -0.83
CA ALA A 41 17.31 -22.29 -0.57
C ALA A 41 18.20 -22.32 0.69
N GLY A 42 18.83 -21.19 1.03
CA GLY A 42 19.62 -21.02 2.25
C GLY A 42 18.80 -20.69 3.51
N GLY A 43 17.47 -20.54 3.39
CA GLY A 43 16.60 -20.15 4.50
C GLY A 43 16.74 -18.69 4.94
N ALA A 44 17.36 -17.84 4.12
CA ALA A 44 17.49 -16.42 4.40
C ALA A 44 16.12 -15.72 4.31
N ARG A 45 15.89 -14.74 5.18
CA ARG A 45 14.74 -13.84 5.03
C ARG A 45 14.94 -12.97 3.79
N GLN A 46 13.88 -12.75 3.02
CA GLN A 46 13.89 -11.99 1.78
C GLN A 46 12.76 -10.96 1.78
N ILE A 47 13.09 -9.68 1.98
CA ILE A 47 12.11 -8.59 2.04
C ILE A 47 12.06 -7.87 0.70
N GLY A 48 10.86 -7.73 0.15
CA GLY A 48 10.67 -7.14 -1.17
C GLY A 48 9.48 -6.19 -1.25
N LEU A 49 9.25 -5.69 -2.46
CA LEU A 49 8.13 -4.82 -2.80
C LEU A 49 7.41 -5.29 -4.06
N TRP A 50 6.14 -4.96 -4.17
CA TRP A 50 5.38 -5.12 -5.41
C TRP A 50 5.51 -3.87 -6.28
N THR A 51 5.75 -4.00 -7.59
CA THR A 51 5.68 -2.88 -8.54
C THR A 51 4.59 -3.11 -9.58
N GLY A 52 3.59 -2.23 -9.55
CA GLY A 52 2.54 -2.16 -10.57
C GLY A 52 2.59 -0.90 -11.43
N ILE A 53 3.44 0.08 -11.08
CA ILE A 53 3.69 1.21 -11.97
C ILE A 53 4.58 0.73 -13.11
N ARG A 54 4.05 0.79 -14.34
CA ARG A 54 4.75 0.46 -15.58
C ARG A 54 5.85 1.50 -15.90
N SER A 55 6.95 1.49 -15.15
CA SER A 55 8.03 2.48 -15.26
C SER A 55 9.41 1.86 -15.06
N THR A 56 10.29 2.12 -16.03
CA THR A 56 11.72 1.76 -15.95
C THR A 56 12.42 2.48 -14.80
N LEU A 57 12.07 3.74 -14.55
CA LEU A 57 12.66 4.54 -13.47
C LEU A 57 12.30 3.96 -12.10
N VAL A 58 11.06 3.47 -11.94
CA VAL A 58 10.65 2.81 -10.69
C VAL A 58 11.46 1.54 -10.47
N ALA A 59 11.56 0.68 -11.49
CA ALA A 59 12.36 -0.55 -11.39
C ALA A 59 13.85 -0.27 -11.11
N GLU A 60 14.45 0.74 -11.76
CA GLU A 60 15.83 1.17 -11.50
C GLU A 60 16.00 1.63 -10.04
N MET A 61 15.14 2.54 -9.57
CA MET A 61 15.17 3.05 -8.19
C MET A 61 15.03 1.91 -7.18
N LEU A 62 14.05 1.02 -7.38
CA LEU A 62 13.83 -0.15 -6.54
C LEU A 62 15.08 -1.03 -6.51
N SER A 63 15.69 -1.32 -7.67
CA SER A 63 16.88 -2.17 -7.73
C SER A 63 18.05 -1.66 -6.87
N HIS A 64 18.14 -0.34 -6.63
CA HIS A 64 19.19 0.29 -5.84
C HIS A 64 18.83 0.55 -4.36
N VAL A 65 17.63 0.18 -3.91
CA VAL A 65 17.26 0.31 -2.50
C VAL A 65 18.09 -0.67 -1.66
N SER A 66 19.04 -0.13 -0.90
CA SER A 66 19.89 -0.94 -0.02
C SER A 66 19.06 -1.72 1.01
N GLY A 67 19.32 -3.02 1.10
CA GLY A 67 18.62 -3.93 2.02
C GLY A 67 17.26 -4.43 1.52
N MET A 68 16.84 -4.08 0.29
CA MET A 68 15.75 -4.77 -0.38
C MET A 68 16.30 -5.95 -1.19
N ASP A 69 15.73 -7.13 -0.98
CA ASP A 69 16.23 -8.37 -1.57
C ASP A 69 15.64 -8.62 -2.97
N TRP A 70 14.38 -8.23 -3.19
CA TRP A 70 13.65 -8.50 -4.42
C TRP A 70 12.49 -7.53 -4.66
N PHE A 71 11.96 -7.49 -5.88
CA PHE A 71 10.70 -6.81 -6.18
C PHE A 71 9.95 -7.49 -7.33
N VAL A 72 8.62 -7.39 -7.34
CA VAL A 72 7.75 -8.01 -8.36
C VAL A 72 7.44 -7.04 -9.49
N ILE A 73 7.83 -7.36 -10.72
CA ILE A 73 7.26 -6.80 -11.95
C ILE A 73 5.98 -7.57 -12.25
N ASP A 74 4.84 -6.93 -12.04
CA ASP A 74 3.54 -7.57 -12.14
C ASP A 74 2.95 -7.48 -13.55
N MET A 75 2.64 -8.62 -14.18
CA MET A 75 1.95 -8.67 -15.47
C MET A 75 0.47 -9.09 -15.35
N GLU A 76 -0.01 -9.46 -14.16
CA GLU A 76 -1.38 -9.97 -13.97
C GLU A 76 -2.37 -8.85 -13.65
N HIS A 77 -2.02 -8.00 -12.69
CA HIS A 77 -2.90 -6.91 -12.22
C HIS A 77 -2.33 -5.52 -12.51
N SER A 78 -1.29 -5.45 -13.33
CA SER A 78 -0.67 -4.20 -13.75
C SER A 78 -0.47 -4.20 -15.26
N PRO A 79 -0.47 -3.03 -15.92
CA PRO A 79 -0.45 -2.95 -17.38
C PRO A 79 0.95 -3.17 -17.96
N ASN A 80 1.72 -4.12 -17.42
CA ASN A 80 3.03 -4.49 -17.94
C ASN A 80 2.89 -5.53 -19.05
N GLU A 81 3.33 -5.16 -20.23
CA GLU A 81 3.51 -6.08 -21.34
C GLU A 81 4.98 -6.47 -21.49
N LEU A 82 5.27 -7.42 -22.38
CA LEU A 82 6.64 -7.94 -22.57
C LEU A 82 7.68 -6.85 -22.88
N ALA A 83 7.32 -5.81 -23.63
CA ALA A 83 8.22 -4.70 -23.91
C ALA A 83 8.58 -3.93 -22.62
N ASP A 84 7.64 -3.78 -21.70
CA ASP A 84 7.86 -3.09 -20.43
C ASP A 84 8.71 -3.92 -19.48
N VAL A 85 8.44 -5.24 -19.44
CA VAL A 85 9.23 -6.19 -18.64
C VAL A 85 10.69 -6.18 -19.10
N LEU A 86 10.94 -6.19 -20.43
CA LEU A 86 12.30 -6.08 -20.97
C LEU A 86 13.02 -4.84 -20.45
N LEU A 87 12.38 -3.67 -20.56
CA LEU A 87 12.99 -2.40 -20.18
C LEU A 87 13.22 -2.32 -18.67
N GLN A 88 12.29 -2.81 -17.84
CA GLN A 88 12.45 -2.85 -16.38
C GLN A 88 13.56 -3.83 -15.95
N LEU A 89 13.66 -4.99 -16.60
CA LEU A 89 14.75 -5.95 -16.37
C LEU A 89 16.11 -5.35 -16.78
N GLN A 90 16.18 -4.54 -17.83
CA GLN A 90 17.39 -3.82 -18.23
C GLN A 90 17.77 -2.75 -17.20
N ALA A 91 16.82 -1.92 -16.78
CA ALA A 91 17.01 -0.86 -15.81
C ALA A 91 17.51 -1.38 -14.44
N SER A 92 17.13 -2.61 -14.10
CA SER A 92 17.45 -3.24 -12.80
C SER A 92 18.77 -4.02 -12.76
N GLN A 93 19.51 -4.08 -13.86
CA GLN A 93 20.70 -4.94 -13.97
C GLN A 93 21.81 -4.59 -12.96
N ARG A 94 21.97 -3.30 -12.63
CA ARG A 94 23.06 -2.81 -11.77
C ARG A 94 22.67 -2.70 -10.29
N GLY A 95 21.39 -2.87 -9.96
CA GLY A 95 20.92 -2.89 -8.58
C GLY A 95 21.32 -4.16 -7.82
N GLU A 96 20.98 -4.21 -6.54
CA GLU A 96 21.17 -5.38 -5.67
C GLU A 96 19.91 -6.25 -5.61
N ALA A 97 18.72 -5.64 -5.61
CA ALA A 97 17.46 -6.39 -5.55
C ALA A 97 17.23 -7.24 -6.82
N GLU A 98 16.74 -8.46 -6.65
CA GLU A 98 16.37 -9.36 -7.76
C GLU A 98 14.97 -9.03 -8.31
N PRO A 99 14.81 -8.78 -9.62
CA PRO A 99 13.49 -8.69 -10.22
C PRO A 99 12.84 -10.08 -10.30
N VAL A 100 11.61 -10.18 -9.80
CA VAL A 100 10.73 -11.35 -9.92
C VAL A 100 9.58 -10.95 -10.83
N VAL A 101 9.19 -11.79 -11.79
CA VAL A 101 8.06 -11.47 -12.70
C VAL A 101 6.85 -12.30 -12.32
N ARG A 102 5.72 -11.66 -11.99
CA ARG A 102 4.44 -12.38 -11.93
C ARG A 102 3.87 -12.45 -13.33
N VAL A 103 3.73 -13.64 -13.89
CA VAL A 103 3.12 -13.86 -15.21
C VAL A 103 1.60 -13.69 -15.11
N PRO A 104 0.89 -13.31 -16.19
CA PRO A 104 -0.57 -13.16 -16.16
C PRO A 104 -1.30 -14.49 -15.96
N TRP A 105 -0.69 -15.59 -16.39
CA TRP A 105 -1.19 -16.96 -16.22
C TRP A 105 -0.04 -17.94 -16.43
N ALA A 106 -0.18 -19.19 -15.98
CA ALA A 106 0.78 -20.27 -16.23
C ALA A 106 0.71 -20.78 -17.69
N GLU A 107 0.87 -19.89 -18.66
CA GLU A 107 0.75 -20.17 -20.09
C GLU A 107 2.14 -20.31 -20.74
N PRO A 108 2.46 -21.44 -21.41
CA PRO A 108 3.81 -21.72 -21.92
C PRO A 108 4.39 -20.68 -22.88
N VAL A 109 3.59 -20.06 -23.76
CA VAL A 109 4.06 -19.05 -24.71
C VAL A 109 4.52 -17.78 -23.97
N VAL A 110 3.75 -17.29 -23.01
CA VAL A 110 4.12 -16.14 -22.18
C VAL A 110 5.35 -16.46 -21.33
N ILE A 111 5.35 -17.62 -20.65
CA ILE A 111 6.48 -18.06 -19.81
C ILE A 111 7.77 -18.08 -20.60
N LYS A 112 7.79 -18.74 -21.77
CA LYS A 112 8.97 -18.80 -22.65
C LYS A 112 9.45 -17.40 -23.02
N ARG A 113 8.55 -16.50 -23.42
CA ARG A 113 8.90 -15.12 -23.81
C ARG A 113 9.49 -14.35 -22.65
N VAL A 114 8.89 -14.41 -21.45
CA VAL A 114 9.41 -13.76 -20.24
C VAL A 114 10.80 -14.29 -19.87
N LEU A 115 11.01 -15.61 -19.95
CA LEU A 115 12.32 -16.21 -19.70
C LEU A 115 13.37 -15.81 -20.74
N ASP A 116 12.99 -15.60 -22.00
CA ASP A 116 13.91 -15.15 -23.06
C ASP A 116 14.31 -13.67 -22.89
N LEU A 117 13.46 -12.87 -22.23
CA LEU A 117 13.84 -11.53 -21.75
C LEU A 117 14.86 -11.59 -20.61
N GLY A 118 15.13 -12.75 -20.02
CA GLY A 118 16.13 -12.94 -18.97
C GLY A 118 15.61 -12.80 -17.54
N ALA A 119 14.30 -12.94 -17.32
CA ALA A 119 13.77 -13.17 -15.98
C ALA A 119 14.26 -14.53 -15.45
N GLN A 120 14.66 -14.58 -14.18
CA GLN A 120 15.11 -15.81 -13.52
C GLN A 120 14.18 -16.27 -12.40
N SER A 121 13.22 -15.44 -11.98
CA SER A 121 12.26 -15.79 -10.92
C SER A 121 10.85 -15.46 -11.40
N LEU A 122 9.95 -16.44 -11.34
CA LEU A 122 8.57 -16.30 -11.80
C LEU A 122 7.58 -16.63 -10.68
N ILE A 123 6.54 -15.80 -10.54
CA ILE A 123 5.34 -16.10 -9.74
C ILE A 123 4.24 -16.52 -10.71
N PHE A 124 3.65 -17.69 -10.47
CA PHE A 124 2.55 -18.24 -11.24
C PHE A 124 1.26 -18.08 -10.44
N PRO A 125 0.31 -17.24 -10.90
CA PRO A 125 -0.96 -17.07 -10.23
C PRO A 125 -1.84 -18.30 -10.42
N TRP A 126 -2.86 -18.44 -9.57
CA TRP A 126 -3.97 -19.39 -9.70
C TRP A 126 -3.55 -20.88 -9.83
N ILE A 127 -2.52 -21.31 -9.09
CA ILE A 127 -2.11 -22.72 -9.03
C ILE A 127 -2.90 -23.45 -7.95
N ASN A 128 -3.80 -24.35 -8.34
CA ASN A 128 -4.68 -25.11 -7.47
C ASN A 128 -4.24 -26.56 -7.28
N THR A 129 -3.53 -27.13 -8.25
CA THR A 129 -3.18 -28.56 -8.27
C THR A 129 -1.70 -28.82 -8.53
N ALA A 130 -1.24 -30.03 -8.21
CA ALA A 130 0.13 -30.46 -8.49
C ALA A 130 0.39 -30.56 -10.00
N GLU A 131 -0.64 -30.90 -10.78
CA GLU A 131 -0.61 -30.97 -12.23
C GLU A 131 -0.38 -29.60 -12.87
N GLU A 132 -1.07 -28.57 -12.39
CA GLU A 132 -0.86 -27.18 -12.82
C GLU A 132 0.53 -26.68 -12.45
N ALA A 133 0.99 -26.95 -11.22
CA ALA A 133 2.34 -26.62 -10.78
C ALA A 133 3.41 -27.31 -11.64
N LYS A 134 3.21 -28.59 -11.95
CA LYS A 134 4.09 -29.37 -12.84
C LYS A 134 4.13 -28.77 -14.24
N ALA A 135 2.98 -28.44 -14.82
CA ALA A 135 2.92 -27.80 -16.14
C ALA A 135 3.66 -26.45 -16.17
N ALA A 136 3.51 -25.64 -15.12
CA ALA A 136 4.24 -24.38 -14.97
C ALA A 136 5.77 -24.59 -14.92
N VAL A 137 6.23 -25.58 -14.14
CA VAL A 137 7.66 -25.93 -14.07
C VAL A 137 8.19 -26.46 -15.41
N GLU A 138 7.46 -27.36 -16.06
CA GLU A 138 7.84 -27.91 -17.36
C GLU A 138 8.00 -26.80 -18.42
N ALA A 139 7.13 -25.79 -18.40
CA ALA A 139 7.22 -24.63 -19.30
C ALA A 139 8.51 -23.79 -19.09
N THR A 140 9.18 -23.92 -17.95
CA THR A 140 10.41 -23.19 -17.63
C THR A 140 11.69 -23.93 -18.01
N ARG A 141 11.60 -25.25 -18.20
CA ARG A 141 12.73 -26.16 -18.40
C ARG A 141 12.89 -26.53 -19.87
N TYR A 142 14.14 -26.65 -20.32
CA TYR A 142 14.42 -27.22 -21.64
C TYR A 142 14.12 -28.73 -21.68
N PRO A 143 13.89 -29.33 -22.87
CA PRO A 143 13.59 -30.76 -23.00
C PRO A 143 14.61 -31.70 -22.35
N SER A 144 15.90 -31.35 -22.35
CA SER A 144 16.96 -32.13 -21.68
C SER A 144 16.82 -32.18 -20.15
N LEU A 145 15.98 -31.33 -19.57
CA LEU A 145 15.68 -31.26 -18.14
C LEU A 145 14.21 -31.65 -17.85
N GLY A 146 13.55 -32.32 -18.79
CA GLY A 146 12.17 -32.79 -18.64
C GLY A 146 11.11 -31.70 -18.81
N GLY A 147 11.40 -30.62 -19.53
CA GLY A 147 10.42 -29.55 -19.81
C GLY A 147 10.07 -29.37 -21.28
N ILE A 148 9.32 -28.32 -21.56
CA ILE A 148 8.79 -27.99 -22.90
C ILE A 148 9.23 -26.60 -23.39
N ARG A 149 10.15 -25.93 -22.69
CA ARG A 149 10.65 -24.61 -23.08
C ARG A 149 11.31 -24.69 -24.45
N GLY A 150 10.76 -23.95 -25.41
CA GLY A 150 11.34 -23.80 -26.75
C GLY A 150 12.73 -23.16 -26.72
N VAL A 151 13.58 -23.53 -27.67
CA VAL A 151 14.97 -23.06 -27.74
C VAL A 151 15.07 -21.80 -28.62
N MET A 152 15.75 -20.78 -28.09
CA MET A 152 16.20 -19.60 -28.83
C MET A 152 17.70 -19.44 -28.58
N SER A 153 18.50 -19.39 -29.65
CA SER A 153 19.96 -19.29 -29.57
C SER A 153 20.48 -17.87 -29.35
N LEU A 154 19.70 -16.85 -29.72
CA LEU A 154 20.09 -15.45 -29.68
C LEU A 154 19.03 -14.60 -28.97
N ALA A 155 18.98 -14.65 -27.64
CA ALA A 155 18.08 -13.80 -26.87
C ALA A 155 18.75 -13.23 -25.60
N ARG A 156 18.06 -12.34 -24.89
CA ARG A 156 18.68 -11.57 -23.80
C ARG A 156 19.16 -12.46 -22.66
N MET A 157 18.41 -13.51 -22.34
CA MET A 157 18.74 -14.44 -21.26
C MET A 157 20.13 -15.07 -21.38
N ASN A 158 20.62 -15.29 -22.61
CA ASN A 158 21.93 -15.84 -22.91
C ASN A 158 22.87 -14.81 -23.58
N ASN A 159 22.70 -13.52 -23.28
CA ASN A 159 23.48 -12.42 -23.85
C ASN A 159 23.64 -12.49 -25.39
N TYR A 160 22.56 -12.83 -26.10
CA TYR A 160 22.54 -12.94 -27.56
C TYR A 160 23.59 -13.93 -28.11
N GLY A 161 23.77 -15.05 -27.41
CA GLY A 161 24.74 -16.08 -27.78
C GLY A 161 26.19 -15.78 -27.36
N ALA A 162 26.45 -14.65 -26.71
CA ALA A 162 27.76 -14.38 -26.12
C ALA A 162 28.01 -15.17 -24.81
N GLN A 163 26.96 -15.76 -24.23
CA GLN A 163 27.02 -16.47 -22.95
C GLN A 163 27.34 -17.97 -23.11
N ASN A 164 27.69 -18.60 -21.98
CA ASN A 164 28.11 -20.01 -21.78
C ASN A 164 27.68 -21.01 -22.89
N PRO A 165 28.60 -21.80 -23.50
CA PRO A 165 28.22 -22.96 -24.33
C PRO A 165 27.34 -24.00 -23.60
N HIS A 166 27.26 -23.93 -22.27
CA HIS A 166 26.45 -24.79 -21.41
C HIS A 166 25.17 -24.13 -20.88
N TYR A 167 24.76 -22.96 -21.41
CA TYR A 167 23.56 -22.25 -20.94
C TYR A 167 22.34 -23.17 -20.83
N TYR A 168 22.05 -23.97 -21.85
CA TYR A 168 20.87 -24.86 -21.85
C TYR A 168 20.91 -25.95 -20.77
N LYS A 169 22.10 -26.32 -20.29
CA LYS A 169 22.28 -27.31 -19.22
C LYS A 169 22.17 -26.66 -17.83
N GLU A 170 22.64 -25.42 -17.71
CA GLU A 170 22.78 -24.73 -16.42
C GLU A 170 21.59 -23.82 -16.09
N ALA A 171 20.94 -23.21 -17.10
CA ALA A 171 19.93 -22.17 -16.92
C ALA A 171 18.77 -22.61 -16.03
N GLY A 172 18.32 -23.86 -16.19
CA GLY A 172 17.24 -24.42 -15.37
C GLY A 172 17.53 -24.40 -13.87
N THR A 173 18.81 -24.49 -13.47
CA THR A 173 19.21 -24.45 -12.05
C THR A 173 19.05 -23.06 -11.42
N GLN A 174 18.97 -22.01 -12.25
CA GLN A 174 18.84 -20.62 -11.81
C GLN A 174 17.41 -20.09 -11.94
N ILE A 175 16.48 -20.86 -12.50
CA ILE A 175 15.07 -20.47 -12.54
C ILE A 175 14.41 -20.74 -11.18
N CYS A 176 13.78 -19.73 -10.60
CA CYS A 176 12.99 -19.82 -9.37
C CYS A 176 11.50 -19.87 -9.70
N ASN A 177 10.82 -20.97 -9.39
CA ASN A 177 9.38 -21.12 -9.64
C ASN A 177 8.59 -20.98 -8.35
N ILE A 178 7.69 -20.00 -8.29
CA ILE A 178 6.91 -19.64 -7.11
C ILE A 178 5.43 -19.86 -7.43
N MET A 179 4.78 -20.80 -6.74
CA MET A 179 3.36 -21.10 -6.95
C MET A 179 2.50 -20.22 -6.04
N GLN A 180 1.55 -19.48 -6.60
CA GLN A 180 0.65 -18.66 -5.81
C GLN A 180 -0.52 -19.52 -5.29
N ILE A 181 -0.66 -19.56 -3.97
CA ILE A 181 -1.70 -20.29 -3.23
C ILE A 181 -2.74 -19.28 -2.78
N GLU A 182 -3.84 -19.23 -3.51
CA GLU A 182 -4.83 -18.15 -3.37
C GLU A 182 -6.28 -18.59 -3.53
N THR A 183 -6.53 -19.89 -3.43
CA THR A 183 -7.87 -20.46 -3.39
C THR A 183 -7.98 -21.49 -2.27
N LEU A 184 -9.21 -21.86 -1.90
CA LEU A 184 -9.45 -22.97 -0.97
C LEU A 184 -8.85 -24.29 -1.47
N GLU A 185 -8.96 -24.57 -2.77
CA GLU A 185 -8.43 -25.79 -3.39
C GLU A 185 -6.89 -25.81 -3.32
N ALA A 186 -6.24 -24.71 -3.67
CA ALA A 186 -4.79 -24.56 -3.57
C ALA A 186 -4.31 -24.80 -2.13
N VAL A 187 -5.04 -24.29 -1.13
CA VAL A 187 -4.73 -24.55 0.28
C VAL A 187 -4.88 -26.03 0.61
N GLN A 188 -5.91 -26.72 0.12
CA GLN A 188 -6.07 -28.16 0.34
C GLN A 188 -4.91 -28.97 -0.27
N ASN A 189 -4.37 -28.52 -1.40
CA ASN A 189 -3.34 -29.21 -2.18
C ASN A 189 -1.89 -28.75 -1.90
N ILE A 190 -1.62 -27.96 -0.85
CA ILE A 190 -0.29 -27.40 -0.56
C ILE A 190 0.84 -28.44 -0.64
N GLU A 191 0.71 -29.58 0.02
CA GLU A 191 1.76 -30.60 0.07
C GLU A 191 1.98 -31.23 -1.31
N ALA A 192 0.90 -31.46 -2.06
CA ALA A 192 0.98 -32.02 -3.40
C ALA A 192 1.68 -31.04 -4.35
N ILE A 193 1.30 -29.76 -4.34
CA ILE A 193 1.94 -28.68 -5.11
C ILE A 193 3.42 -28.55 -4.72
N ALA A 194 3.72 -28.49 -3.43
CA ALA A 194 5.08 -28.36 -2.91
C ALA A 194 5.97 -29.57 -3.24
N SER A 195 5.39 -30.76 -3.40
CA SER A 195 6.14 -31.98 -3.74
C SER A 195 6.63 -32.02 -5.20
N VAL A 196 6.09 -31.16 -6.07
CA VAL A 196 6.49 -31.11 -7.48
C VAL A 196 7.95 -30.68 -7.60
N ASP A 197 8.75 -31.52 -8.26
CA ASP A 197 10.14 -31.21 -8.56
C ASP A 197 10.23 -29.91 -9.38
N GLY A 198 11.05 -28.96 -8.91
CA GLY A 198 11.22 -27.64 -9.51
C GLY A 198 10.31 -26.54 -8.98
N VAL A 199 9.38 -26.83 -8.06
CA VAL A 199 8.74 -25.81 -7.22
C VAL A 199 9.73 -25.38 -6.15
N ASP A 200 10.09 -24.10 -6.12
CA ASP A 200 11.06 -23.55 -5.18
C ASP A 200 10.37 -22.91 -3.96
N ALA A 201 9.18 -22.34 -4.16
CA ALA A 201 8.46 -21.60 -3.12
C ALA A 201 6.95 -21.56 -3.37
N LEU A 202 6.19 -21.28 -2.31
CA LEU A 202 4.75 -21.08 -2.35
C LEU A 202 4.41 -19.71 -1.75
N PHE A 203 3.58 -18.95 -2.45
CA PHE A 203 3.23 -17.58 -2.09
C PHE A 203 1.74 -17.47 -1.78
N VAL A 204 1.36 -17.07 -0.57
CA VAL A 204 -0.07 -16.96 -0.20
C VAL A 204 -0.61 -15.59 -0.60
N GLY A 205 -1.63 -15.58 -1.47
CA GLY A 205 -2.33 -14.38 -1.94
C GLY A 205 -3.56 -14.06 -1.07
N PRO A 206 -3.50 -13.10 -0.11
CA PRO A 206 -4.57 -12.91 0.86
C PRO A 206 -5.88 -12.39 0.26
N SER A 207 -5.80 -11.53 -0.76
CA SER A 207 -6.98 -10.92 -1.38
C SER A 207 -7.82 -11.96 -2.10
N ASP A 208 -7.20 -12.73 -3.00
CA ASP A 208 -7.88 -13.76 -3.79
C ASP A 208 -8.28 -14.95 -2.92
N LEU A 209 -7.48 -15.34 -1.91
CA LEU A 209 -7.89 -16.35 -0.94
C LEU A 209 -9.15 -15.92 -0.17
N SER A 210 -9.20 -14.66 0.28
CA SER A 210 -10.41 -14.15 0.94
C SER A 210 -11.62 -14.18 0.01
N ALA A 211 -11.45 -13.84 -1.28
CA ALA A 211 -12.53 -13.91 -2.25
C ALA A 211 -12.99 -15.35 -2.52
N SER A 212 -12.06 -16.30 -2.66
CA SER A 212 -12.34 -17.74 -2.82
C SER A 212 -13.09 -18.34 -1.63
N MET A 213 -12.87 -17.80 -0.43
CA MET A 213 -13.59 -18.17 0.79
C MET A 213 -14.97 -17.49 0.95
N GLY A 214 -15.36 -16.61 0.03
CA GLY A 214 -16.60 -15.82 0.13
C GLY A 214 -16.47 -14.52 0.94
N PHE A 215 -15.26 -14.16 1.38
CA PHE A 215 -14.93 -12.93 2.12
C PHE A 215 -14.29 -11.86 1.22
N ILE A 216 -14.89 -11.59 0.06
CA ILE A 216 -14.36 -10.65 -0.93
C ILE A 216 -14.05 -9.27 -0.31
N GLY A 217 -12.82 -8.78 -0.52
CA GLY A 217 -12.34 -7.50 0.03
C GLY A 217 -12.08 -7.51 1.53
N GLN A 218 -12.12 -8.68 2.19
CA GLN A 218 -11.92 -8.84 3.64
C GLN A 218 -10.75 -9.79 3.96
N PRO A 219 -9.51 -9.51 3.49
CA PRO A 219 -8.33 -10.36 3.76
C PRO A 219 -7.95 -10.42 5.25
N GLN A 220 -8.56 -9.57 6.08
CA GLN A 220 -8.35 -9.51 7.52
C GLN A 220 -9.42 -10.27 8.32
N HIS A 221 -10.38 -10.91 7.64
CA HIS A 221 -11.42 -11.71 8.29
C HIS A 221 -10.76 -12.81 9.15
N PRO A 222 -11.24 -13.10 10.39
CA PRO A 222 -10.59 -14.05 11.29
C PRO A 222 -10.37 -15.44 10.68
N GLU A 223 -11.36 -15.97 9.97
CA GLU A 223 -11.24 -17.27 9.29
C GLU A 223 -10.19 -17.27 8.18
N VAL A 224 -10.09 -16.16 7.42
CA VAL A 224 -9.07 -16.00 6.38
C VAL A 224 -7.68 -15.96 7.02
N LYS A 225 -7.49 -15.18 8.10
CA LYS A 225 -6.21 -15.14 8.82
C LYS A 225 -5.82 -16.50 9.38
N GLN A 226 -6.76 -17.23 9.97
CA GLN A 226 -6.53 -18.57 10.49
C GLN A 226 -6.09 -19.53 9.38
N LEU A 227 -6.74 -19.49 8.22
CA LEU A 227 -6.38 -20.33 7.09
C LEU A 227 -5.01 -19.96 6.51
N ILE A 228 -4.69 -18.67 6.42
CA ILE A 228 -3.36 -18.19 6.01
C ILE A 228 -2.27 -18.71 6.97
N GLU A 229 -2.49 -18.65 8.28
CA GLU A 229 -1.54 -19.17 9.27
C GLU A 229 -1.31 -20.68 9.12
N GLN A 230 -2.39 -21.44 8.88
CA GLN A 230 -2.32 -22.87 8.59
C GLN A 230 -1.56 -23.13 7.29
N ALA A 231 -1.82 -22.35 6.24
CA ALA A 231 -1.13 -22.46 4.96
C ALA A 231 0.38 -22.22 5.11
N PHE A 232 0.80 -21.17 5.84
CA PHE A 232 2.21 -20.94 6.14
C PHE A 232 2.86 -22.13 6.85
N SER A 233 2.21 -22.63 7.89
CA SER A 233 2.73 -23.77 8.67
C SER A 233 2.89 -25.02 7.80
N ARG A 234 1.91 -25.30 6.93
CA ARG A 234 1.96 -26.43 5.99
C ARG A 234 3.06 -26.26 4.95
N ILE A 235 3.19 -25.09 4.34
CA ILE A 235 4.26 -24.79 3.38
C ILE A 235 5.63 -25.01 4.04
N VAL A 236 5.86 -24.43 5.21
CA VAL A 236 7.13 -24.56 5.93
C VAL A 236 7.44 -26.01 6.28
N ALA A 237 6.43 -26.81 6.65
CA ALA A 237 6.59 -28.23 6.95
C ALA A 237 7.05 -29.06 5.73
N THR A 238 6.78 -28.60 4.50
CA THR A 238 7.29 -29.26 3.28
C THR A 238 8.76 -28.93 2.99
N GLY A 239 9.37 -28.01 3.74
CA GLY A 239 10.72 -27.51 3.50
C GLY A 239 10.81 -26.47 2.38
N LYS A 240 9.67 -26.04 1.80
CA LYS A 240 9.61 -24.96 0.81
C LYS A 240 9.49 -23.59 1.48
N ALA A 241 9.93 -22.55 0.78
CA ALA A 241 9.79 -21.19 1.24
C ALA A 241 8.31 -20.76 1.18
N ALA A 242 7.78 -20.22 2.29
CA ALA A 242 6.48 -19.57 2.33
C ALA A 242 6.63 -18.05 2.11
N GLY A 243 5.75 -17.48 1.29
CA GLY A 243 5.74 -16.04 1.01
C GLY A 243 4.38 -15.38 1.17
N PHE A 244 4.40 -14.05 1.29
CA PHE A 244 3.22 -13.25 1.59
C PHE A 244 3.31 -11.81 1.07
N LEU A 245 2.16 -11.17 0.78
CA LEU A 245 2.04 -9.73 0.51
C LEU A 245 1.26 -9.05 1.62
N THR A 246 1.84 -8.03 2.24
CA THR A 246 1.11 -7.13 3.13
C THR A 246 1.76 -5.77 3.21
N ALA A 247 0.93 -4.72 3.23
CA ALA A 247 1.37 -3.36 3.50
C ALA A 247 1.38 -3.01 4.99
N ASN A 248 0.84 -3.89 5.84
CA ASN A 248 0.76 -3.68 7.27
C ASN A 248 2.01 -4.25 7.96
N LYS A 249 2.75 -3.38 8.65
CA LYS A 249 3.94 -3.75 9.42
C LYS A 249 3.67 -4.83 10.48
N SER A 250 2.51 -4.84 11.14
CA SER A 250 2.18 -5.87 12.12
C SER A 250 1.99 -7.23 11.45
N ASP A 251 1.31 -7.25 10.30
CA ASP A 251 1.07 -8.48 9.54
C ASP A 251 2.38 -9.01 8.93
N ALA A 252 3.27 -8.14 8.45
CA ALA A 252 4.58 -8.55 7.96
C ALA A 252 5.41 -9.24 9.07
N LYS A 253 5.45 -8.66 10.27
CA LYS A 253 6.12 -9.26 11.43
C LYS A 253 5.48 -10.58 11.85
N TRP A 254 4.15 -10.65 11.81
CA TRP A 254 3.41 -11.87 12.11
C TRP A 254 3.74 -12.99 11.11
N ALA A 255 3.66 -12.71 9.81
CA ALA A 255 4.02 -13.67 8.77
C ALA A 255 5.45 -14.21 8.93
N LEU A 256 6.42 -13.33 9.19
CA LEU A 256 7.81 -13.73 9.48
C LEU A 256 7.93 -14.61 10.74
N LYS A 257 7.10 -14.36 11.76
CA LYS A 257 7.05 -15.18 12.98
C LYS A 257 6.42 -16.55 12.72
N CYS A 258 5.45 -16.63 11.81
CA CYS A 258 4.83 -17.88 11.34
C CYS A 258 5.73 -18.67 10.36
N GLY A 259 6.95 -18.21 10.09
CA GLY A 259 7.94 -18.93 9.28
C GLY A 259 7.97 -18.51 7.81
N CYS A 260 7.22 -17.49 7.39
CA CYS A 260 7.41 -16.93 6.05
C CYS A 260 8.86 -16.47 5.87
N GLN A 261 9.45 -16.87 4.75
CA GLN A 261 10.83 -16.54 4.41
C GLN A 261 10.88 -15.30 3.51
N PHE A 262 9.88 -15.08 2.64
CA PHE A 262 9.89 -13.95 1.72
C PHE A 262 8.60 -13.14 1.76
N VAL A 263 8.69 -11.84 2.07
CA VAL A 263 7.52 -10.99 2.29
C VAL A 263 7.62 -9.73 1.47
N ALA A 264 6.63 -9.50 0.61
CA ALA A 264 6.43 -8.21 -0.04
C ALA A 264 5.74 -7.26 0.94
N VAL A 265 6.42 -6.17 1.34
CA VAL A 265 5.98 -5.28 2.43
C VAL A 265 5.18 -4.07 1.97
N GLY A 266 4.62 -4.14 0.76
CA GLY A 266 3.79 -3.10 0.15
C GLY A 266 3.91 -3.07 -1.37
N SER A 267 3.23 -2.11 -2.00
CA SER A 267 3.38 -1.80 -3.42
C SER A 267 3.74 -0.35 -3.67
N ASP A 268 4.48 -0.11 -4.74
CA ASP A 268 4.84 1.21 -5.25
C ASP A 268 3.63 2.15 -5.44
N MET A 269 2.53 1.65 -6.04
CA MET A 269 1.29 2.39 -6.26
C MET A 269 0.66 2.82 -4.94
N GLN A 270 0.62 1.91 -3.97
CA GLN A 270 0.10 2.19 -2.64
C GLN A 270 0.97 3.21 -1.90
N MET A 271 2.29 3.05 -1.95
CA MET A 271 3.25 3.95 -1.33
C MET A 271 3.17 5.36 -1.93
N LEU A 272 3.16 5.47 -3.25
CA LEU A 272 3.04 6.76 -3.95
C LEU A 272 1.72 7.45 -3.61
N THR A 273 0.61 6.70 -3.62
CA THR A 273 -0.71 7.24 -3.25
C THR A 273 -0.73 7.72 -1.79
N ALA A 274 -0.21 6.92 -0.86
CA ALA A 274 -0.17 7.26 0.56
C ALA A 274 0.72 8.48 0.84
N ALA A 275 1.92 8.51 0.27
CA ALA A 275 2.86 9.63 0.40
C ALA A 275 2.29 10.91 -0.22
N SER A 276 1.63 10.80 -1.38
CA SER A 276 0.99 11.95 -2.04
C SER A 276 -0.17 12.49 -1.21
N LYS A 277 -1.03 11.64 -0.66
CA LYS A 277 -2.10 12.05 0.27
C LYS A 277 -1.54 12.70 1.54
N ALA A 278 -0.50 12.11 2.13
CA ALA A 278 0.14 12.65 3.32
C ALA A 278 0.77 14.01 3.05
N ARG A 279 1.50 14.17 1.93
CA ARG A 279 2.11 15.43 1.54
C ARG A 279 1.06 16.47 1.16
N TRP A 280 0.03 16.09 0.40
CA TRP A 280 -1.08 16.96 0.04
C TRP A 280 -1.74 17.58 1.28
N ARG A 281 -2.03 16.76 2.29
CA ARG A 281 -2.59 17.23 3.58
C ARG A 281 -1.69 18.20 4.35
N LEU A 282 -0.39 18.18 4.09
CA LEU A 282 0.60 19.10 4.68
C LEU A 282 0.82 20.35 3.80
N SER A 283 0.20 20.43 2.61
CA SER A 283 0.31 21.57 1.71
C SER A 283 -0.43 22.78 2.26
N VAL A 284 -0.03 23.97 1.78
CA VAL A 284 -0.52 25.31 2.11
C VAL A 284 -1.94 25.31 2.73
N PRO A 285 -2.10 25.81 3.97
CA PRO A 285 -3.41 25.94 4.60
C PRO A 285 -4.39 26.65 3.65
N GLY A 286 -5.52 26.01 3.33
CA GLY A 286 -6.59 26.60 2.52
C GLY A 286 -6.89 25.91 1.18
N TYR A 287 -6.06 24.97 0.72
CA TYR A 287 -6.39 24.14 -0.46
C TYR A 287 -6.79 22.71 -0.04
N GLY A 288 -8.10 22.46 0.02
CA GLY A 288 -8.71 21.14 -0.14
C GLY A 288 -8.34 20.04 0.86
N ALA A 289 -8.90 20.13 2.08
CA ALA A 289 -9.47 19.03 2.89
C ALA A 289 -9.37 19.31 4.40
N PHE A 290 -10.14 20.27 4.90
CA PHE A 290 -10.56 20.25 6.31
C PHE A 290 -11.77 19.31 6.43
N MET A 291 -11.58 18.00 6.24
CA MET A 291 -12.51 17.07 6.89
C MET A 291 -12.11 17.05 8.35
N GLY A 292 -12.99 17.56 9.22
CA GLY A 292 -12.82 17.39 10.65
C GLY A 292 -12.57 15.91 10.95
N LYS A 293 -11.53 15.59 11.73
CA LYS A 293 -11.28 14.21 12.23
C LYS A 293 -12.32 13.77 13.27
N ILE A 294 -13.31 14.60 13.48
CA ILE A 294 -14.35 14.49 14.48
C ILE A 294 -15.64 14.32 13.72
N ASP A 295 -16.25 13.15 13.89
CA ASP A 295 -17.64 12.95 13.51
C ASP A 295 -18.50 13.73 14.50
N VAL A 296 -18.89 14.93 14.10
CA VAL A 296 -19.71 15.84 14.90
C VAL A 296 -21.16 15.35 15.04
N ASP A 297 -21.62 14.46 14.14
CA ASP A 297 -22.93 13.80 14.26
C ASP A 297 -22.89 12.66 15.29
N LYS A 298 -21.70 12.09 15.55
CA LYS A 298 -21.49 10.99 16.51
C LYS A 298 -20.22 11.22 17.34
N MET A 299 -20.24 12.31 18.12
CA MET A 299 -19.08 12.70 18.91
C MET A 299 -18.76 11.64 19.98
N ASP A 300 -17.52 11.15 19.99
CA ASP A 300 -17.03 10.23 21.03
C ASP A 300 -16.74 11.02 22.32
N LEU A 301 -17.78 11.20 23.13
CA LEU A 301 -17.71 11.93 24.40
C LEU A 301 -16.91 11.19 25.48
N VAL A 302 -16.62 9.89 25.30
CA VAL A 302 -15.72 9.15 26.19
C VAL A 302 -14.28 9.55 25.90
N LYS A 303 -13.93 9.64 24.62
CA LYS A 303 -12.61 10.08 24.17
C LYS A 303 -12.39 11.59 24.34
N TYR A 304 -13.46 12.39 24.23
CA TYR A 304 -13.40 13.85 24.29
C TYR A 304 -14.45 14.44 25.26
N PRO A 305 -14.34 14.22 26.58
CA PRO A 305 -15.37 14.57 27.55
C PRO A 305 -15.64 16.08 27.65
N GLY A 306 -14.65 16.94 27.40
CA GLY A 306 -14.81 18.40 27.45
C GLY A 306 -15.76 18.98 26.39
N TRP A 307 -16.18 18.18 25.41
CA TRP A 307 -17.17 18.61 24.39
C TRP A 307 -18.59 18.69 24.93
N VAL A 308 -18.88 18.05 26.06
CA VAL A 308 -20.18 18.16 26.75
C VAL A 308 -20.44 19.60 27.20
N ASP A 309 -19.37 20.33 27.54
CA ASP A 309 -19.45 21.68 28.09
C ASP A 309 -19.29 22.77 27.01
N VAL A 310 -19.09 22.39 25.74
CA VAL A 310 -18.97 23.32 24.63
C VAL A 310 -20.35 23.91 24.34
N GLN A 311 -20.45 25.24 24.33
CA GLN A 311 -21.67 25.93 23.90
C GLN A 311 -21.80 25.85 22.38
N TRP A 312 -22.96 25.40 21.92
CA TRP A 312 -23.30 25.29 20.51
C TRP A 312 -24.32 26.35 20.11
N SER A 313 -24.17 26.88 18.91
CA SER A 313 -25.13 27.76 18.25
C SER A 313 -25.49 27.17 16.88
N TYR A 314 -26.78 27.20 16.53
CA TYR A 314 -27.29 26.67 15.26
C TYR A 314 -27.79 27.80 14.38
N ALA A 315 -27.61 27.67 13.05
CA ALA A 315 -28.11 28.62 12.06
C ALA A 315 -28.60 27.87 10.81
N ASP A 316 -29.84 28.13 10.39
CA ASP A 316 -30.39 27.62 9.13
C ASP A 316 -30.11 28.59 8.00
N LEU A 317 -29.41 28.12 6.95
CA LEU A 317 -29.05 28.94 5.79
C LEU A 317 -29.92 28.58 4.58
N ARG A 318 -30.42 29.59 3.87
CA ARG A 318 -31.13 29.48 2.60
C ARG A 318 -30.23 29.90 1.44
N PRO A 319 -30.55 29.51 0.19
CA PRO A 319 -29.80 29.99 -0.97
C PRO A 319 -29.71 31.52 -1.01
N GLY A 320 -28.48 32.05 -1.03
CA GLY A 320 -28.19 33.48 -1.01
C GLY A 320 -27.84 34.05 0.38
N ASP A 321 -27.98 33.27 1.46
CA ASP A 321 -27.54 33.67 2.79
C ASP A 321 -26.01 33.56 2.93
N CYS A 322 -25.42 34.47 3.70
CA CYS A 322 -24.00 34.47 4.05
C CYS A 322 -23.85 34.40 5.57
N LEU A 323 -23.14 33.38 6.06
CA LEU A 323 -22.78 33.24 7.47
C LEU A 323 -21.29 33.56 7.67
N TYR A 324 -20.98 34.50 8.56
CA TYR A 324 -19.60 34.78 8.96
C TYR A 324 -19.26 33.96 10.20
N ILE A 325 -18.23 33.12 10.08
CA ILE A 325 -17.72 32.28 11.17
C ILE A 325 -16.35 32.84 11.58
N PRO A 326 -16.16 33.26 12.84
CA PRO A 326 -14.88 33.79 13.28
C PRO A 326 -13.75 32.77 13.14
N PHE A 327 -12.52 33.26 12.98
CA PHE A 327 -11.34 32.41 12.92
C PHE A 327 -11.20 31.57 14.19
N GLN A 328 -10.86 30.27 14.05
CA GLN A 328 -10.75 29.25 15.12
C GLN A 328 -12.06 28.74 15.74
N TRP A 329 -13.22 29.11 15.21
CA TRP A 329 -14.48 28.49 15.62
C TRP A 329 -14.68 27.14 14.92
N TYR A 330 -15.18 26.16 15.66
CA TYR A 330 -15.63 24.88 15.10
C TYR A 330 -17.06 25.05 14.57
N HIS A 331 -17.30 24.56 13.36
CA HIS A 331 -18.62 24.60 12.75
C HIS A 331 -18.92 23.30 12.00
N GLN A 332 -20.19 22.94 11.97
CA GLN A 332 -20.73 21.82 11.20
C GLN A 332 -21.78 22.37 10.23
N VAL A 333 -21.81 21.82 9.02
CA VAL A 333 -22.85 22.13 8.03
C VAL A 333 -23.55 20.84 7.66
N THR A 334 -24.86 20.81 7.88
CA THR A 334 -25.72 19.71 7.42
C THR A 334 -26.52 20.22 6.22
N ALA A 335 -26.39 19.56 5.07
CA ALA A 335 -27.15 19.89 3.85
C ALA A 335 -28.11 18.74 3.52
N GLN A 336 -29.34 19.06 3.12
CA GLN A 336 -30.28 18.06 2.63
C GLN A 336 -29.79 17.47 1.30
N LYS A 337 -29.99 16.16 1.10
CA LYS A 337 -29.59 15.43 -0.12
C LYS A 337 -30.12 16.15 -1.36
N GLY A 338 -29.20 16.62 -2.22
CA GLY A 338 -29.50 17.03 -3.60
C GLY A 338 -29.32 18.51 -3.95
N ARG A 339 -29.14 19.44 -2.99
CA ARG A 339 -28.91 20.86 -3.30
C ARG A 339 -28.09 21.59 -2.22
N SER A 340 -26.78 21.71 -2.40
CA SER A 340 -25.99 22.92 -2.07
C SER A 340 -24.49 22.73 -2.36
N ILE A 341 -23.88 23.79 -2.89
CA ILE A 341 -22.43 24.05 -2.80
C ILE A 341 -22.24 24.87 -1.52
N ASN A 342 -21.28 24.49 -0.68
CA ASN A 342 -20.84 25.32 0.43
C ASN A 342 -19.44 25.84 0.15
N VAL A 343 -19.27 27.16 0.10
CA VAL A 343 -17.99 27.83 -0.17
C VAL A 343 -17.53 28.50 1.12
N HIS A 344 -16.49 27.96 1.74
CA HIS A 344 -15.84 28.57 2.89
C HIS A 344 -14.75 29.53 2.42
N VAL A 345 -14.94 30.84 2.62
CA VAL A 345 -13.90 31.84 2.35
C VAL A 345 -13.28 32.28 3.67
N TRP A 346 -12.00 31.97 3.87
CA TRP A 346 -11.23 32.39 5.03
C TRP A 346 -10.47 33.69 4.71
N TYR A 347 -10.59 34.70 5.58
CA TYR A 347 -9.73 35.89 5.52
C TYR A 347 -8.69 35.80 6.63
N TRP A 348 -7.40 35.77 6.27
CA TRP A 348 -6.29 35.78 7.21
C TRP A 348 -5.82 37.22 7.54
N ARG A 349 -5.96 37.58 8.82
CA ARG A 349 -5.05 38.31 9.73
C ARG A 349 -5.89 38.94 10.85
N PRO A 350 -5.50 38.81 12.14
CA PRO A 350 -6.33 39.30 13.24
C PRO A 350 -6.28 40.83 13.28
N ALA A 351 -7.37 41.47 12.89
CA ALA A 351 -7.68 42.76 13.48
C ALA A 351 -8.24 42.45 14.88
N ALA A 352 -7.61 42.98 15.93
CA ALA A 352 -8.22 42.99 17.25
C ALA A 352 -9.43 43.94 17.19
N PHE A 353 -10.60 43.42 17.55
CA PHE A 353 -11.84 44.19 17.62
C PHE A 353 -12.21 44.39 19.09
N ASP A 354 -12.67 45.59 19.42
CA ASP A 354 -13.22 45.87 20.74
C ASP A 354 -14.59 45.19 20.85
N ALA A 355 -14.66 44.12 21.64
CA ALA A 355 -15.88 43.34 21.84
C ALA A 355 -17.03 44.17 22.43
N ALA A 356 -16.74 45.23 23.22
CA ALA A 356 -17.75 46.11 23.79
C ALA A 356 -18.30 47.12 22.76
N SER A 357 -17.64 47.28 21.61
CA SER A 357 -18.07 48.18 20.53
C SER A 357 -18.95 47.52 19.47
N CYS A 358 -19.14 46.21 19.57
CA CYS A 358 -20.03 45.48 18.68
C CYS A 358 -21.47 45.77 19.11
N ASP A 359 -22.31 46.25 18.18
CA ASP A 359 -23.73 46.56 18.44
C ASP A 359 -24.45 45.30 18.97
N ASP A 360 -24.68 45.26 20.29
CA ASP A 360 -25.37 44.21 21.05
C ASP A 360 -26.90 44.22 20.81
N LYS A 361 -27.32 44.14 19.55
CA LYS A 361 -28.74 43.96 19.24
C LYS A 361 -29.03 42.51 18.91
N GLU A 362 -29.33 41.79 20.00
CA GLU A 362 -30.03 40.51 20.09
C GLU A 362 -29.25 39.24 19.75
N LEU A 363 -28.35 38.83 20.64
CA LEU A 363 -28.10 37.41 20.86
C LEU A 363 -28.56 37.05 22.27
N GLN A 364 -29.81 36.58 22.40
CA GLN A 364 -30.29 36.03 23.67
C GLN A 364 -29.62 34.68 23.94
N LYS A 365 -29.00 34.55 25.11
CA LYS A 365 -28.52 33.28 25.66
C LYS A 365 -29.68 32.61 26.42
N THR A 366 -29.96 31.33 26.17
CA THR A 366 -30.97 30.56 26.92
C THR A 366 -30.30 29.58 27.91
N PRO A 367 -30.87 29.33 29.11
CA PRO A 367 -30.25 28.46 30.12
C PRO A 367 -30.42 26.96 29.82
N LEU A 368 -29.45 26.19 30.32
CA LEU A 368 -29.39 24.74 30.32
C LEU A 368 -30.45 24.13 31.26
N ARG A 369 -31.39 23.36 30.68
CA ARG A 369 -32.18 22.21 31.23
C ARG A 369 -33.71 22.38 31.21
N GLY A 370 -34.38 21.43 30.56
CA GLY A 370 -35.79 21.10 30.72
C GLY A 370 -36.13 19.76 30.07
N ARG A 371 -36.69 18.82 30.82
CA ARG A 371 -37.04 17.46 30.39
C ARG A 371 -38.22 17.49 29.40
N CYS A 372 -38.05 16.80 28.27
CA CYS A 372 -39.07 16.64 27.23
C CYS A 372 -40.15 15.65 27.68
N ALA A 373 -41.39 16.11 27.75
CA ALA A 373 -42.57 15.27 27.86
C ALA A 373 -43.61 15.79 26.88
N LYS A 374 -43.53 15.31 25.63
CA LYS A 374 -44.53 15.50 24.56
C LYS A 374 -44.78 16.95 24.12
N CYS A 375 -43.91 17.49 23.28
CA CYS A 375 -44.29 18.58 22.37
C CYS A 375 -43.68 18.31 20.97
N GLU A 376 -44.52 17.87 20.05
CA GLU A 376 -44.30 18.00 18.61
C GLU A 376 -44.54 19.48 18.27
N GLU A 377 -43.48 20.26 18.09
CA GLU A 377 -43.41 21.53 17.33
C GLU A 377 -42.02 22.15 17.55
N HIS A 378 -41.17 22.13 16.52
CA HIS A 378 -39.85 22.78 16.58
C HIS A 378 -40.00 24.28 16.40
N GLN A 379 -40.14 25.02 17.51
CA GLN A 379 -39.86 26.46 17.54
C GLN A 379 -38.37 26.68 17.80
N GLY A 380 -37.61 26.81 16.72
CA GLY A 380 -36.25 27.32 16.73
C GLY A 380 -36.25 28.83 16.57
N HIS A 381 -35.93 29.55 17.64
CA HIS A 381 -35.69 30.98 17.66
C HIS A 381 -34.39 31.34 16.94
N LEU A 382 -34.47 32.20 15.92
CA LEU A 382 -33.67 33.43 15.73
C LEU A 382 -34.20 34.18 14.48
N GLY A 383 -34.22 35.51 14.57
CA GLY A 383 -35.07 36.41 13.78
C GLY A 383 -34.88 36.43 12.26
N LYS A 384 -35.90 36.95 11.56
CA LYS A 384 -35.88 37.24 10.12
C LYS A 384 -34.81 38.28 9.79
N VAL A 385 -33.80 37.91 9.01
CA VAL A 385 -32.90 38.87 8.35
C VAL A 385 -33.67 39.51 7.19
N LYS A 386 -34.04 40.80 7.30
CA LYS A 386 -34.65 41.56 6.20
C LYS A 386 -33.60 41.94 5.16
N LYS A 387 -33.96 41.78 3.88
CA LYS A 387 -33.26 42.26 2.68
C LYS A 387 -32.83 43.73 2.85
N GLY A 388 -31.55 43.94 3.06
CA GLY A 388 -30.94 45.27 3.09
C GLY A 388 -29.44 45.08 3.21
N TRP A 389 -28.70 45.53 2.20
CA TRP A 389 -27.24 45.43 2.10
C TRP A 389 -26.51 46.20 3.20
N LYS A 390 -26.51 45.68 4.43
CA LYS A 390 -25.66 46.17 5.52
C LYS A 390 -24.85 45.00 6.06
N LYS A 391 -23.52 45.13 5.98
CA LYS A 391 -22.56 44.26 6.67
C LYS A 391 -23.02 44.10 8.12
N PRO A 392 -23.17 42.88 8.66
CA PRO A 392 -23.39 42.70 10.08
C PRO A 392 -22.11 43.14 10.81
N THR A 393 -22.29 43.89 11.90
CA THR A 393 -21.32 44.36 12.90
C THR A 393 -20.50 45.63 12.56
N LYS A 394 -20.89 46.75 13.20
CA LYS A 394 -20.09 47.99 13.33
C LYS A 394 -19.08 47.88 14.51
N CYS A 395 -18.31 46.80 14.62
CA CYS A 395 -17.28 46.74 15.66
C CYS A 395 -16.17 47.75 15.32
N LYS A 396 -15.77 48.59 16.28
CA LYS A 396 -14.63 49.50 16.11
C LYS A 396 -13.34 48.68 16.11
N LYS A 397 -12.45 49.00 15.16
CA LYS A 397 -11.13 48.39 15.04
C LYS A 397 -10.20 49.02 16.07
N VAL A 398 -9.51 48.20 16.87
CA VAL A 398 -8.46 48.69 17.77
C VAL A 398 -7.18 48.88 16.95
N LYS A 399 -6.57 50.07 16.98
CA LYS A 399 -5.19 50.22 16.51
C LYS A 399 -4.29 49.53 17.53
N LYS A 400 -3.52 48.53 17.11
CA LYS A 400 -2.51 47.90 17.97
C LYS A 400 -1.51 48.99 18.36
N SER A 401 -1.44 49.34 19.65
CA SER A 401 -0.20 49.86 20.22
C SER A 401 0.81 48.71 20.18
N ASP A 402 2.03 49.01 19.77
CA ASP A 402 3.13 48.05 19.70
C ASP A 402 3.40 47.49 21.10
N GLU A 403 3.01 46.24 21.36
CA GLU A 403 3.65 45.35 22.34
C GLU A 403 3.08 43.92 22.20
N PHE A 404 4.01 43.02 21.86
CA PHE A 404 4.02 41.55 21.83
C PHE A 404 2.70 40.78 21.57
#